data_AF-A0A939SAS0-F1
#
_entry.id   AF-A0A939SAS0-F1
#
_cell.length_a   1.000
_cell.length_b   1.000
_cell.length_c   1.000
_cell.angle_alpha   90.00
_cell.angle_beta   90.00
_cell.angle_gamma   90.00
#
_symmetry.space_group_name_H-M   'P 1'
#
loop_
_entity.id
_entity.type
_entity.pdbx_description
1 polymer ?
#
loop_
_entity_poly.entity_id
_entity_poly.type
_entity_poly.pdbx_seq_one_letter_code
_entity_poly.pdbx_strand_id
1 'polypeptide(L)' 'MAANTSTETPAAKAESFDRKDLTRTFARLKHEVGGLVDDANRLRPFYARSKEEAIAKRDAALKVLSELADRIDALKKQD' A
#
# COMPACT_ATOMS: atom_id res chain seq x y z
N MET A 1 -2.47 -51.11 18.85
CA MET A 1 -3.12 -49.79 18.81
C MET A 1 -2.01 -48.77 18.58
N ALA A 2 -1.81 -48.31 17.34
CA ALA A 2 -0.81 -47.31 17.02
C ALA A 2 -1.43 -45.92 17.20
N ALA A 3 -0.86 -45.12 18.09
CA ALA A 3 -1.27 -43.73 18.30
C ALA A 3 -0.66 -42.87 17.19
N ASN A 4 -1.52 -42.37 16.28
CA ASN A 4 -1.15 -41.33 15.33
C ASN A 4 -1.01 -40.01 16.10
N THR A 5 0.22 -39.65 16.45
CA THR A 5 0.57 -38.28 16.87
C THR A 5 0.60 -37.39 15.64
N SER A 6 -0.49 -36.69 15.39
CA SER A 6 -0.52 -35.55 14.48
C SER A 6 0.37 -34.46 15.06
N THR A 7 1.58 -34.31 14.53
CA THR A 7 2.42 -33.13 14.75
C THR A 7 1.71 -31.92 14.12
N GLU A 8 1.00 -31.16 14.93
CA GLU A 8 0.61 -29.80 14.58
C GLU A 8 1.89 -28.97 14.44
N THR A 9 2.24 -28.64 13.20
CA THR A 9 3.23 -27.61 12.91
C THR A 9 2.74 -26.32 13.57
N PRO A 10 3.49 -25.73 14.52
CA PRO A 10 3.07 -24.48 15.14
C PRO A 10 2.97 -23.43 14.04
N ALA A 11 1.79 -22.83 13.88
CA ALA A 11 1.64 -21.66 13.02
C ALA A 11 2.71 -20.65 13.43
N ALA A 12 3.52 -20.20 12.46
CA ALA A 12 4.56 -19.22 12.71
C ALA A 12 3.95 -18.06 13.50
N LYS A 13 4.45 -17.80 14.72
CA LYS A 13 4.02 -16.63 15.51
C LYS A 13 4.20 -15.43 14.61
N ALA A 14 3.09 -14.84 14.15
CA ALA A 14 3.12 -13.59 13.44
C ALA A 14 3.93 -12.62 14.29
N GLU A 15 4.98 -12.03 13.71
CA GLU A 15 5.74 -10.98 14.37
C GLU A 15 4.76 -9.98 14.98
N SER A 16 5.03 -9.57 16.22
CA SER A 16 4.16 -8.64 16.93
C SER A 16 3.87 -7.43 16.05
N PHE A 17 2.61 -7.21 15.73
CA PHE A 17 2.18 -6.14 14.83
C PHE A 17 2.75 -4.78 15.27
N ASP A 18 3.74 -4.27 14.54
CA ASP A 18 4.35 -2.97 14.83
C ASP A 18 3.54 -1.83 14.18
N ARG A 19 2.73 -1.17 15.02
CA ARG A 19 1.97 0.03 14.64
C ARG A 19 2.88 1.15 14.13
N LYS A 20 4.14 1.23 14.57
CA LYS A 20 5.09 2.26 14.14
C LYS A 20 5.49 2.06 12.68
N ASP A 21 5.73 0.82 12.27
CA ASP A 21 6.08 0.49 10.89
C ASP A 21 4.92 0.78 9.94
N LEU A 22 3.69 0.46 10.34
CA LEU A 22 2.49 0.83 9.59
C LEU A 22 2.41 2.36 9.42
N THR A 23 2.55 3.09 10.53
CA THR A 23 2.49 4.56 10.54
C THR A 23 3.58 5.17 9.65
N ARG A 24 4.81 4.65 9.73
CA ARG A 24 5.95 5.11 8.91
C ARG A 24 5.69 4.87 7.43
N THR A 25 5.12 3.72 7.09
CA THR A 25 4.79 3.36 5.71
C THR A 25 3.75 4.32 5.13
N PHE A 26 2.65 4.58 5.86
CA PHE A 26 1.64 5.53 5.40
C PHE A 26 2.13 6.98 5.38
N ALA A 27 3.01 7.37 6.30
CA ALA A 27 3.62 8.70 6.27
C ALA A 27 4.47 8.90 5.00
N ARG A 28 5.26 7.89 4.62
CA ARG A 28 6.03 7.91 3.37
C ARG A 28 5.10 7.95 2.16
N LEU A 29 4.10 7.08 2.11
CA LEU A 29 3.12 7.02 1.04
C LEU A 29 2.43 8.37 0.81
N LYS A 30 1.97 9.01 1.91
CA LYS A 30 1.38 10.35 1.89
C LYS A 30 2.34 11.38 1.32
N HIS A 31 3.60 11.35 1.71
CA HIS A 31 4.62 12.29 1.22
C HIS A 31 4.85 12.15 -0.29
N GLU A 32 5.05 10.92 -0.78
CA GLU A 32 5.32 10.67 -2.20
C GLU A 32 4.11 11.04 -3.09
N VAL A 33 2.91 10.60 -2.69
CA VAL A 33 1.68 10.91 -3.45
C VAL A 33 1.36 12.40 -3.38
N GLY A 34 1.55 13.04 -2.22
CA GLY A 34 1.44 14.49 -2.08
C GLY A 34 2.38 15.22 -3.02
N GLY A 35 3.63 14.76 -3.15
CA GLY A 35 4.60 15.31 -4.10
C GLY A 35 4.12 15.23 -5.56
N LEU A 36 3.51 14.12 -5.97
CA LEU A 36 2.94 13.97 -7.32
C LEU A 36 1.71 14.87 -7.55
N VAL A 37 0.86 15.04 -6.53
CA VAL A 37 -0.30 15.96 -6.60
C VAL A 37 0.18 17.40 -6.74
N ASP A 38 1.14 17.82 -5.92
CA ASP A 38 1.72 19.15 -5.98
C ASP A 38 2.40 19.38 -7.32
N ASP A 39 3.14 18.39 -7.84
CA ASP A 39 3.80 18.48 -9.14
C ASP A 39 2.81 18.61 -10.30
N ALA A 40 1.71 17.84 -10.24
CA ALA A 40 0.61 17.96 -11.19
C ALA A 40 -0.11 19.31 -11.12
N ASN A 41 -0.01 20.06 -10.03
CA ASN A 41 -0.58 21.41 -9.89
C ASN A 41 0.39 22.51 -10.36
N ARG A 42 1.69 22.23 -10.45
CA ARG A 42 2.71 23.21 -10.88
C ARG A 42 2.56 23.62 -12.35
N LEU A 43 2.89 24.88 -12.64
CA LEU A 43 2.92 25.40 -14.01
C LEU A 43 4.02 24.72 -14.85
N ARG A 44 5.12 24.34 -14.20
CA ARG A 44 6.23 23.54 -14.75
C ARG A 44 6.49 22.36 -13.82
N PRO A 45 6.01 21.15 -14.15
CA PRO A 45 6.26 19.94 -13.38
C PRO A 45 7.76 19.57 -13.37
N PHE A 46 8.20 18.92 -12.29
CA PHE A 46 9.58 18.45 -12.09
C PHE A 46 9.74 16.97 -12.42
N TYR A 47 8.71 16.16 -12.20
CA TYR A 47 8.76 14.71 -12.38
C TYR A 47 8.17 14.24 -13.70
N ALA A 48 7.78 15.16 -14.58
CA ALA A 48 7.12 14.88 -15.86
C ALA A 48 7.59 15.85 -16.96
N ARG A 49 7.53 15.42 -18.21
CA ARG A 49 7.95 16.21 -19.38
C ARG A 49 6.87 17.17 -19.84
N SER A 50 5.61 16.90 -19.50
CA SER A 50 4.47 17.77 -19.79
C SER A 50 3.49 17.81 -18.62
N LYS A 51 2.55 18.76 -18.68
CA LYS A 51 1.48 18.91 -17.69
C LYS A 51 0.56 17.69 -17.69
N GLU A 52 0.24 17.18 -18.87
CA GLU A 52 -0.59 16.00 -19.07
C GLU A 52 0.08 14.75 -18.47
N GLU A 53 1.39 14.59 -18.65
CA GLU A 53 2.13 13.48 -18.04
C GLU A 53 2.15 13.60 -16.50
N ALA A 54 2.27 14.81 -15.95
CA ALA A 54 2.21 15.03 -14.50
C ALA A 54 0.84 14.64 -13.92
N ILE A 55 -0.24 15.05 -14.60
CA ILE A 55 -1.61 14.69 -14.24
C ILE A 55 -1.81 13.17 -14.32
N ALA A 56 -1.34 12.53 -15.39
CA ALA A 56 -1.44 11.08 -15.55
C ALA A 56 -0.70 10.32 -14.42
N LYS A 57 0.47 10.80 -14.00
CA LYS A 57 1.23 10.22 -12.87
C LYS A 57 0.49 10.37 -11.54
N ARG A 58 -0.10 11.54 -11.29
CA ARG A 58 -0.96 11.78 -10.12
C ARG A 58 -2.13 10.80 -10.11
N ASP A 59 -2.85 10.71 -11.22
CA ASP A 59 -4.08 9.90 -11.31
C ASP A 59 -3.76 8.40 -11.18
N ALA A 60 -2.64 7.95 -11.76
CA ALA A 60 -2.14 6.60 -11.56
C ALA A 60 -1.81 6.31 -10.09
N ALA A 61 -1.15 7.23 -9.39
CA ALA A 61 -0.83 7.06 -7.97
C ALA A 61 -2.10 7.00 -7.10
N LEU A 62 -3.08 7.86 -7.36
CA LEU A 62 -4.37 7.84 -6.65
C LEU A 62 -5.14 6.54 -6.92
N LYS A 63 -5.11 6.04 -8.16
CA LYS A 63 -5.73 4.76 -8.52
C LYS A 63 -5.11 3.60 -7.74
N VAL A 64 -3.78 3.55 -7.62
CA VAL A 64 -3.09 2.51 -6.82
C VAL A 64 -3.52 2.55 -5.35
N LEU A 65 -3.72 3.74 -4.77
CA LEU A 65 -4.24 3.84 -3.39
C LEU A 65 -5.65 3.28 -3.25
N SER A 66 -6.52 3.56 -4.24
CA SER A 66 -7.87 2.99 -4.26
C SER A 66 -7.84 1.47 -4.37
N GLU A 67 -7.04 0.93 -5.30
CA GLU A 67 -6.90 -0.52 -5.48
C GLU A 67 -6.32 -1.20 -4.23
N LEU A 68 -5.40 -0.54 -3.52
CA LEU A 68 -4.89 -1.04 -2.25
C LEU A 68 -6.01 -1.14 -1.20
N ALA A 69 -6.85 -0.12 -1.09
CA ALA A 69 -7.99 -0.13 -0.18
C ALA A 69 -8.97 -1.26 -0.53
N ASP A 70 -9.30 -1.42 -1.81
CA ASP A 70 -10.19 -2.48 -2.29
C ASP A 70 -9.64 -3.87 -1.99
N ARG A 71 -8.33 -4.08 -2.16
CA ARG A 71 -7.66 -5.35 -1.82
C ARG A 71 -7.68 -5.63 -0.33
N ILE A 72 -7.45 -4.62 0.52
CA ILE A 72 -7.56 -4.77 1.98
C ILE A 72 -8.99 -5.13 2.37
N ASP A 73 -9.99 -4.50 1.75
CA ASP A 73 -11.40 -4.83 2.00
C ASP A 73 -11.79 -6.21 1.50
N ALA A 74 -11.22 -6.68 0.39
CA ALA A 74 -11.40 -8.05 -0.08
C ALA A 74 -10.83 -9.08 0.91
N LEU A 75 -9.67 -8.81 1.52
CA LEU A 75 -9.09 -9.68 2.56
C LEU A 75 -9.99 -9.80 3.79
N LYS A 76 -10.79 -8.77 4.12
CA LYS A 76 -11.78 -8.83 5.21
C LYS A 76 -12.99 -9.69 4.87
N LYS A 77 -13.25 -9.92 3.59
CA LYS A 77 -14.43 -10.65 3.07
C LYS A 77 -14.09 -12.07 2.60
N GLN A 78 -12.81 -12.45 2.60
CA GLN A 78 -12.37 -13.81 2.34
C GLN A 78 -12.52 -14.63 3.63
N ASP A 79 -13.58 -15.43 3.68
CA ASP A 79 -13.76 -16.59 4.58
C ASP A 79 -13.35 -17.88 3.85
#